data_AF-A0A946VW11-F1
#
_entry.id   AF-A0A946VW11-F1
#
_cell.length_a   1.000
_cell.length_b   1.000
_cell.length_c   1.000
_cell.angle_alpha   90.00
_cell.angle_beta   90.00
_cell.angle_gamma   90.00
#
_symmetry.space_group_name_H-M   'P 1'
#
loop_
_entity.id
_entity.type
_entity.pdbx_description
1 polymer ?
#
loop_
_entity_poly.entity_id
_entity_poly.type
_entity_poly.pdbx_seq_one_letter_code
_entity_poly.pdbx_strand_id
1 'polypeptide(L)' 'MVICLTIGVVWTLLYVPPDYQQGFTTRILVVHVAVAGTSLAFFPIMAVAGTITLVWKTKMADMVAKTVAPLGA' A
#
# COMPACT_ATOMS: atom_id res chain seq x y z
N MET A 1 -12.81 5.35 12.08
CA MET A 1 -11.79 5.14 11.03
C MET A 1 -12.35 5.34 9.63
N VAL A 2 -13.42 4.63 9.23
CA VAL A 2 -13.99 4.75 7.86
C VAL A 2 -14.38 6.19 7.50
N ILE A 3 -15.02 6.91 8.42
CA ILE A 3 -15.45 8.31 8.22
C ILE A 3 -14.26 9.25 7.96
N CYS A 4 -13.15 9.11 8.70
CA CYS A 4 -11.95 9.91 8.49
C CYS A 4 -11.29 9.61 7.14
N LEU A 5 -11.27 8.32 6.75
CA LEU A 5 -10.72 7.89 5.46
C LEU A 5 -11.50 8.45 4.29
N THR A 6 -12.84 8.37 4.32
CA THR A 6 -13.68 8.91 3.26
C THR A 6 -13.56 10.42 3.14
N ILE A 7 -13.55 11.15 4.28
CA ILE A 7 -13.34 12.60 4.29
C ILE A 7 -11.96 12.95 3.72
N GLY A 8 -10.90 12.26 4.15
CA GLY A 8 -9.54 12.50 3.66
C GLY A 8 -9.40 12.30 2.16
N VAL A 9 -9.94 11.20 1.62
CA VAL A 9 -9.91 10.92 0.18
C VAL A 9 -10.68 11.98 -0.60
N VAL A 10 -11.91 12.31 -0.18
CA VAL A 10 -12.74 13.34 -0.85
C VAL A 10 -12.04 14.70 -0.83
N TRP A 11 -11.40 15.06 0.29
CA TRP A 11 -10.67 16.31 0.41
C TRP A 11 -9.48 16.39 -0.55
N THR A 12 -8.68 15.31 -0.62
CA THR A 12 -7.52 15.24 -1.53
C THR A 12 -7.89 15.30 -3.00
N LEU A 13 -9.03 14.70 -3.40
CA LEU A 13 -9.44 14.67 -4.80
C LEU A 13 -10.00 16.01 -5.29
N LEU A 14 -10.73 16.73 -4.44
CA LEU A 14 -11.46 17.94 -4.83
C LEU A 14 -10.66 19.22 -4.59
N TYR A 15 -9.89 19.30 -3.50
CA TYR A 15 -9.31 20.56 -3.01
C TYR A 15 -7.80 20.67 -3.19
N VAL A 16 -7.11 19.62 -3.65
CA VAL A 16 -5.66 19.73 -3.92
C VAL A 16 -5.42 20.69 -5.10
N PRO A 17 -4.60 21.74 -4.91
CA PRO A 17 -4.26 22.68 -5.96
C PRO A 17 -3.41 21.99 -7.03
N PRO A 18 -3.48 22.45 -8.30
CA PRO A 18 -2.66 21.90 -9.35
C PRO A 18 -1.18 22.20 -9.11
N ASP A 19 -0.32 21.20 -9.30
CA ASP A 19 1.12 21.39 -9.24
C ASP A 19 1.63 22.03 -10.55
N TYR A 20 2.73 22.78 -10.48
CA TYR A 20 3.31 23.44 -11.65
C TYR A 20 3.71 22.44 -12.75
N GLN A 21 4.21 21.24 -12.40
CA GLN A 21 4.66 20.25 -13.38
C GLN A 21 3.58 19.21 -13.74
N GLN A 22 2.68 18.90 -12.81
CA GLN A 22 1.71 17.82 -12.96
C GLN A 22 0.27 18.31 -13.18
N GLY A 23 0.01 19.61 -13.06
CA GLY A 23 -1.31 20.21 -13.23
C GLY A 23 -2.35 19.56 -12.31
N PHE A 24 -3.51 19.21 -12.85
CA PHE A 24 -4.58 18.55 -12.08
C PHE A 24 -4.30 17.07 -11.74
N THR A 25 -3.30 16.45 -12.38
CA THR A 25 -2.92 15.04 -12.13
C THR A 25 -2.41 14.82 -10.70
N THR A 26 -1.93 15.88 -10.04
CA THR A 26 -1.50 15.86 -8.64
C THR A 26 -2.57 15.30 -7.69
N ARG A 27 -3.86 15.55 -7.99
CA ARG A 27 -4.99 15.02 -7.19
C ARG A 27 -5.01 13.49 -7.17
N ILE A 28 -4.73 12.86 -8.32
CA ILE A 28 -4.69 11.41 -8.46
C ILE A 28 -3.38 10.87 -7.86
N LEU A 29 -2.28 11.60 -8.05
CA LEU A 29 -0.95 11.19 -7.61
C LEU A 29 -0.84 11.14 -6.08
N VAL A 30 -1.50 12.05 -5.35
CA VAL A 30 -1.56 12.01 -3.88
C VAL A 30 -2.20 10.71 -3.38
N VAL A 31 -3.31 10.28 -3.99
CA VAL A 31 -3.97 9.01 -3.62
C VAL A 31 -3.11 7.82 -4.04
N HIS A 32 -2.53 7.86 -5.24
CA HIS A 32 -1.66 6.82 -5.75
C HIS A 32 -0.45 6.58 -4.84
N VAL A 33 0.27 7.64 -4.45
CA VAL A 33 1.46 7.55 -3.58
C VAL A 33 1.11 6.97 -2.21
N ALA A 34 -0.02 7.37 -1.62
CA ALA A 34 -0.47 6.81 -0.34
C ALA A 34 -0.76 5.30 -0.43
N VAL A 35 -1.43 4.86 -1.49
CA VAL A 35 -1.74 3.43 -1.72
C VAL A 35 -0.46 2.65 -2.05
N ALA A 36 0.40 3.19 -2.92
CA ALA A 36 1.68 2.58 -3.28
C ALA A 36 2.59 2.41 -2.06
N GLY A 37 2.68 3.40 -1.17
CA GLY A 37 3.45 3.30 0.06
C GLY A 37 2.91 2.22 1.01
N THR A 38 1.59 2.08 1.09
CA THR A 38 0.95 1.04 1.92
C THR A 38 1.18 -0.35 1.35
N SER A 39 1.07 -0.52 0.02
CA SER A 39 1.40 -1.78 -0.67
C SER A 39 2.88 -2.14 -0.52
N LEU A 40 3.78 -1.17 -0.65
CA LEU A 40 5.23 -1.36 -0.51
C LEU A 40 5.61 -1.89 0.89
N ALA A 41 4.89 -1.48 1.93
CA ALA A 41 5.13 -1.92 3.31
C ALA A 41 4.91 -3.44 3.51
N PHE A 42 4.16 -4.11 2.63
CA PHE A 42 3.93 -5.55 2.71
C PHE A 42 5.04 -6.40 2.08
N PHE A 43 5.88 -5.85 1.20
CA PHE A 43 7.03 -6.54 0.63
C PHE A 43 8.06 -7.04 1.66
N PRO A 44 8.51 -6.25 2.66
CA PRO A 44 9.44 -6.76 3.67
C PRO A 44 8.81 -7.88 4.51
N ILE A 45 7.49 -7.84 4.74
CA ILE A 45 6.77 -8.90 5.45
C ILE A 45 6.82 -10.20 4.62
N MET A 46 6.56 -10.12 3.32
CA MET A 46 6.69 -11.27 2.41
C MET A 46 8.13 -11.79 2.35
N ALA A 47 9.13 -10.89 2.31
CA ALA A 47 10.53 -11.27 2.27
C ALA A 47 10.93 -12.08 3.52
N VAL A 48 10.58 -11.58 4.71
CA VAL A 48 10.86 -12.27 5.98
C VAL A 48 10.11 -13.59 6.08
N ALA A 49 8.81 -13.62 5.77
CA ALA A 49 8.01 -14.84 5.78
C ALA A 49 8.54 -15.90 4.79
N GLY A 50 8.97 -15.46 3.60
CA GLY A 50 9.62 -16.30 2.61
C GLY A 50 10.94 -16.88 3.10
N THR A 51 11.81 -16.06 3.70
CA THR A 51 13.08 -16.53 4.30
C THR A 51 12.83 -17.57 5.40
N ILE A 52 11.87 -17.32 6.30
CA ILE A 52 11.54 -18.26 7.38
C ILE A 52 11.04 -19.59 6.80
N THR A 53 10.18 -19.53 5.80
CA THR A 53 9.66 -20.71 5.09
C THR A 53 10.79 -21.51 4.43
N LEU A 54 11.78 -20.83 3.84
CA LEU A 54 12.85 -21.49 3.10
C LEU A 54 13.87 -22.17 4.03
N VAL A 55 14.24 -21.54 5.14
CA VAL A 55 15.23 -22.05 6.10
C VAL A 55 14.64 -23.08 7.06
N TRP A 56 13.51 -22.76 7.70
CA TRP A 56 12.91 -23.60 8.76
C TRP A 56 11.72 -24.43 8.29
N LYS A 57 11.26 -24.27 7.03
CA LYS A 57 10.14 -25.04 6.45
C LYS A 57 8.87 -25.03 7.29
N THR A 58 8.58 -23.90 7.94
CA THR A 58 7.39 -23.74 8.77
C THR A 58 6.15 -23.46 7.91
N LYS A 59 5.10 -24.28 8.06
CA LYS A 59 3.83 -24.12 7.33
C LYS A 59 3.10 -22.80 7.62
N MET A 60 3.29 -22.25 8.81
CA MET A 60 2.68 -20.97 9.20
C MET A 60 3.25 -19.79 8.41
N ALA A 61 4.57 -19.75 8.21
CA ALA A 61 5.20 -18.67 7.45
C ALA A 61 4.82 -18.70 5.96
N ASP A 62 4.62 -19.89 5.39
CA ASP A 62 4.13 -20.04 4.01
C ASP A 62 2.71 -19.48 3.85
N MET A 63 1.83 -19.78 4.81
CA MET A 63 0.47 -19.23 4.84
C MET A 63 0.49 -17.70 4.93
N VAL A 64 1.34 -17.13 5.78
CA VAL A 64 1.51 -15.68 5.90
C VAL A 64 1.95 -15.08 4.56
N ALA A 65 3.00 -15.60 3.94
CA ALA A 65 3.47 -15.09 2.64
C ALA A 65 2.37 -15.13 1.57
N LYS A 66 1.56 -16.19 1.54
CA LYS A 66 0.45 -16.36 0.59
C LYS A 66 -0.70 -15.37 0.83
N THR A 67 -1.00 -15.05 2.09
CA THR A 67 -2.04 -14.07 2.44
C THR A 67 -1.60 -12.62 2.21
N VAL A 68 -0.30 -12.34 2.32
CA VAL A 68 0.26 -10.99 2.15
C VAL A 68 0.54 -10.68 0.68
N ALA A 69 0.78 -11.69 -0.15
CA ALA A 69 0.97 -11.55 -1.60
C ALA A 69 -0.02 -10.61 -2.32
N PRO A 70 -1.35 -10.74 -2.15
CA PRO A 70 -2.31 -9.83 -2.78
C PRO A 70 -2.36 -8.42 -2.17
N LEU A 71 -1.83 -8.21 -0.96
CA LEU A 71 -1.82 -6.90 -0.30
C LEU A 71 -0.65 -6.03 -0.78
N GLY A 72 0.43 -6.66 -1.24
CA GLY A 72 1.58 -5.99 -1.85
C GLY A 72 1.51 -5.88 -3.38
N ALA A 73 0.42 -6.30 -4.02
CA ALA A 73 0.23 -6.32 -5.47
C ALA A 73 -0.77 -5.23 -5.94
#